data_AF-A0A8T3LKP8-F1
#
_entry.id   AF-A0A8T3LKP8-F1
#
_cell.length_a   1.000
_cell.length_b   1.000
_cell.length_c   1.000
_cell.angle_alpha   90.00
_cell.angle_beta   90.00
_cell.angle_gamma   90.00
#
_symmetry.space_group_name_H-M   'P 1'
#
loop_
_entity.id
_entity.type
_entity.pdbx_description
1 polymer ?
#
loop_
_entity_poly.entity_id
_entity_poly.type
_entity_poly.pdbx_seq_one_letter_code
_entity_poly.pdbx_strand_id
1 'polypeptide(L)'
;VARPIALGLDVTERAKLVPAHLDRLRTTAGPAATGPTIRFVEDALRFYMEFHSRFDGFHGAFIHDALAVAAALDPTLVRTEALAVGVELGGTLTTGETVADWRRRWGRPPNLDIAVEADTDRFFERFIERVGWLAVHASNVAS
;
A
#
# COMPACT_ATOMS: atom_id res chain seq x y z
N VAL A 1 -18.27 -9.91 -15.90
CA VAL A 1 -18.03 -8.73 -15.05
C VAL A 1 -16.61 -8.84 -14.49
N ALA A 2 -15.83 -7.77 -14.48
CA ALA A 2 -14.50 -7.77 -13.86
C ALA A 2 -14.64 -7.99 -12.34
N ARG A 3 -13.77 -8.80 -11.74
CA ARG A 3 -13.75 -9.01 -10.29
C ARG A 3 -12.99 -7.86 -9.62
N PRO A 4 -13.36 -7.46 -8.39
CA PRO A 4 -12.53 -6.57 -7.60
C PRO A 4 -11.18 -7.23 -7.29
N ILE A 5 -10.13 -6.40 -7.19
CA ILE A 5 -8.82 -6.82 -6.68
C ILE A 5 -8.79 -6.57 -5.17
N ALA A 6 -8.45 -7.59 -4.38
CA ALA A 6 -8.25 -7.47 -2.95
C ALA A 6 -6.75 -7.50 -2.62
N LEU A 7 -6.25 -6.43 -2.01
CA LEU A 7 -4.87 -6.35 -1.52
C LEU A 7 -4.87 -6.58 0.00
N GLY A 8 -4.67 -7.83 0.42
CA GLY A 8 -4.61 -8.20 1.83
C GLY A 8 -3.27 -7.83 2.50
N LEU A 9 -3.18 -8.08 3.80
CA LEU A 9 -1.94 -7.89 4.57
C LEU A 9 -0.77 -8.72 4.02
N ASP A 10 -1.06 -9.90 3.46
CA ASP A 10 -0.09 -10.82 2.83
C ASP A 10 0.79 -10.17 1.74
N VAL A 11 0.28 -9.09 1.14
CA VAL A 11 0.95 -8.31 0.09
C VAL A 11 1.28 -6.90 0.58
N THR A 12 0.33 -6.24 1.25
CA THR A 12 0.51 -4.82 1.60
C THR A 12 1.57 -4.58 2.67
N GLU A 13 1.86 -5.55 3.54
CA GLU A 13 3.00 -5.47 4.47
C GLU A 13 4.37 -5.56 3.77
N ARG A 14 4.41 -5.84 2.46
CA ARG A 14 5.66 -5.73 1.69
C ARG A 14 5.95 -4.28 1.28
N ALA A 15 4.93 -3.41 1.23
CA ALA A 15 5.08 -1.99 0.92
C ALA A 15 5.61 -1.20 2.12
N LYS A 16 6.81 -1.58 2.58
CA LYS A 16 7.49 -1.00 3.73
C LYS A 16 8.30 0.23 3.35
N LEU A 17 7.77 1.39 3.69
CA LEU A 17 8.47 2.66 3.54
C LEU A 17 9.54 2.77 4.63
N VAL A 18 10.79 2.98 4.21
CA VAL A 18 11.96 3.10 5.10
C VAL A 18 12.60 4.48 4.95
N PRO A 19 13.49 4.92 5.87
CA PRO A 19 14.13 6.23 5.78
C PRO A 19 14.79 6.54 4.43
N ALA A 20 15.41 5.54 3.80
CA ALA A 20 16.01 5.71 2.47
C ALA A 20 14.99 6.13 1.39
N HIS A 21 13.72 5.72 1.51
CA HIS A 21 12.67 6.19 0.60
C HIS A 21 12.31 7.65 0.84
N LEU A 22 12.32 8.12 2.10
CA LEU A 22 12.13 9.54 2.42
C LEU A 22 13.28 10.39 1.90
N ASP A 23 14.52 9.92 2.00
CA ASP A 23 15.69 10.64 1.47
C ASP A 23 15.65 10.74 -0.06
N ARG A 24 15.24 9.66 -0.74
CA ARG A 24 14.96 9.69 -2.18
C ARG A 24 13.84 10.68 -2.52
N LEU A 25 12.75 10.68 -1.76
CA LEU A 25 11.65 11.60 -1.95
C LEU A 25 12.07 13.07 -1.81
N ARG A 26 12.87 13.40 -0.79
CA ARG A 26 13.46 14.73 -0.61
C ARG A 26 14.34 15.12 -1.79
N THR A 27 15.18 14.20 -2.26
CA THR A 27 16.04 14.42 -3.42
C THR A 27 15.21 14.70 -4.68
N THR A 28 14.17 13.91 -4.94
CA THR A 28 13.25 14.12 -6.07
C THR A 28 12.48 15.44 -5.97
N ALA A 29 12.10 15.86 -4.76
CA ALA A 29 11.42 17.14 -4.53
C ALA A 29 12.34 18.37 -4.67
N GLY A 30 13.67 18.19 -4.62
CA GLY A 30 14.64 19.28 -4.81
C GLY A 30 14.39 20.46 -3.85
N PRO A 31 14.26 21.71 -4.35
CA PRO A 31 13.95 22.87 -3.50
C PRO A 31 12.64 22.73 -2.70
N ALA A 32 11.69 21.92 -3.18
CA ALA A 32 10.43 21.66 -2.49
C ALA A 32 10.54 20.59 -1.38
N ALA A 33 11.74 20.05 -1.11
CA ALA A 33 11.97 19.10 -0.03
C ALA A 33 11.55 19.65 1.34
N THR A 34 11.69 20.96 1.55
CA THR A 34 11.19 21.66 2.75
C THR A 34 9.81 22.27 2.53
N GLY A 35 9.02 21.74 1.60
CA GLY A 35 7.67 22.18 1.28
C GLY A 35 6.60 21.55 2.17
N PRO A 36 5.36 22.08 2.14
CA PRO A 36 4.27 21.56 2.97
C PRO A 36 3.91 20.11 2.65
N THR A 37 3.97 19.68 1.38
CA THR A 37 3.66 18.31 0.96
C THR A 37 4.63 17.29 1.57
N ILE A 38 5.94 17.54 1.48
CA ILE A 38 6.95 16.62 2.04
C ILE A 38 6.86 16.59 3.56
N ARG A 39 6.70 17.75 4.21
CA ARG A 39 6.48 17.80 5.67
C ARG A 39 5.26 16.99 6.11
N PHE A 40 4.14 17.15 5.41
CA PHE A 40 2.92 16.38 5.72
C PHE A 40 3.15 14.87 5.62
N VAL A 41 3.81 14.41 4.55
CA VAL A 41 4.12 12.98 4.37
C VAL A 41 5.03 12.47 5.48
N GLU A 42 6.09 13.21 5.83
CA GLU A 42 6.99 12.82 6.92
C GLU A 42 6.29 12.76 8.28
N ASP A 43 5.46 13.75 8.59
CA ASP A 43 4.75 13.82 9.86
C ASP A 43 3.67 12.74 9.97
N ALA A 44 2.95 12.45 8.88
CA ALA A 44 1.98 11.36 8.84
C ALA A 44 2.65 10.00 9.05
N LEU A 45 3.85 9.79 8.49
CA LEU A 45 4.57 8.52 8.59
C LEU A 45 5.34 8.37 9.92
N ARG A 46 5.76 9.47 10.55
CA ARG A 46 6.53 9.46 11.80
C ARG A 46 5.87 8.62 12.89
N PHE A 47 4.58 8.82 13.12
CA PHE A 47 3.82 8.06 14.10
C PHE A 47 3.87 6.55 13.83
N TYR A 48 3.68 6.16 12.57
CA TYR A 48 3.76 4.76 12.14
C TYR A 48 5.17 4.19 12.29
N MET A 49 6.21 4.95 11.96
CA MET A 49 7.60 4.52 12.10
C MET A 49 8.01 4.31 13.56
N GLU A 50 7.55 5.18 14.46
CA GLU A 50 7.77 5.02 15.90
C GLU A 50 7.00 3.83 16.46
N PHE A 51 5.76 3.60 16.01
CA PHE A 51 4.97 2.44 16.38
C PHE A 51 5.68 1.13 16.00
N HIS A 52 6.01 0.93 14.73
CA HIS A 52 6.69 -0.30 14.28
C HIS A 52 8.07 -0.47 14.91
N SER A 53 8.76 0.63 15.24
CA SER A 53 10.04 0.55 15.94
C SER A 53 9.88 0.03 17.37
N ARG A 54 8.78 0.35 18.04
CA ARG A 54 8.50 -0.05 19.42
C ARG A 54 7.93 -1.47 19.51
N PHE A 55 7.06 -1.84 18.58
CA PHE A 55 6.28 -3.07 18.66
C PHE A 55 6.76 -4.18 17.72
N ASP A 56 7.30 -3.84 16.55
CA ASP A 56 7.66 -4.80 15.49
C ASP A 56 9.17 -4.86 15.22
N GLY A 57 9.97 -4.11 15.99
CA GLY A 57 11.42 -4.15 15.95
C GLY A 57 12.06 -3.54 14.70
N PHE A 58 11.34 -2.71 13.93
CA PHE A 58 11.89 -2.06 12.74
C PHE A 58 11.48 -0.60 12.61
N HIS A 59 12.34 0.22 12.00
CA HIS A 59 12.03 1.62 11.73
C HIS A 59 11.54 1.82 10.28
N GLY A 60 10.22 1.91 10.12
CA GLY A 60 9.56 2.05 8.83
C GLY A 60 8.03 2.03 8.97
N ALA A 61 7.31 2.21 7.87
CA ALA A 61 5.85 2.23 7.86
C ALA A 61 5.31 1.42 6.68
N PHE A 62 4.34 0.53 6.91
CA PHE A 62 3.59 -0.08 5.83
C PHE A 62 2.58 0.93 5.26
N ILE A 63 2.65 1.20 3.96
CA ILE A 63 1.76 2.16 3.29
C ILE A 63 0.71 1.45 2.42
N HIS A 64 -0.15 0.67 3.08
CA HIS A 64 -1.14 -0.22 2.47
C HIS A 64 -1.98 0.47 1.38
N ASP A 65 -2.59 1.60 1.71
CA ASP A 65 -3.52 2.29 0.82
C ASP A 65 -2.84 2.88 -0.41
N ALA A 66 -1.59 3.33 -0.27
CA ALA A 66 -0.81 3.85 -1.39
C ALA A 66 -0.53 2.74 -2.41
N LEU A 67 -0.25 1.51 -1.96
CA LEU A 67 -0.11 0.36 -2.86
C LEU A 67 -1.44 0.01 -3.55
N ALA A 68 -2.56 0.08 -2.83
CA ALA A 68 -3.88 -0.17 -3.42
C ALA A 68 -4.21 0.85 -4.54
N VAL A 69 -3.94 2.13 -4.33
CA VAL A 69 -4.10 3.17 -5.36
C VAL A 69 -3.16 2.93 -6.53
N ALA A 70 -1.90 2.60 -6.26
CA ALA A 70 -0.93 2.31 -7.32
C ALA A 70 -1.36 1.10 -8.17
N ALA A 71 -1.84 0.03 -7.54
CA ALA A 71 -2.35 -1.16 -8.24
C ALA A 71 -3.64 -0.89 -9.03
N ALA A 72 -4.49 0.04 -8.58
CA ALA A 72 -5.64 0.47 -9.34
C ALA A 72 -5.26 1.25 -10.62
N LEU A 73 -4.18 2.04 -10.56
CA LEU A 73 -3.65 2.79 -11.70
C LEU A 73 -2.82 1.92 -12.65
N ASP A 74 -2.07 0.96 -12.11
CA ASP A 74 -1.24 0.02 -12.85
C ASP A 74 -1.42 -1.39 -12.25
N PRO A 75 -2.40 -2.17 -12.74
CA PRO A 75 -2.65 -3.53 -12.25
C PRO A 75 -1.46 -4.49 -12.43
N THR A 76 -0.48 -4.15 -13.27
CA THR A 76 0.73 -4.97 -13.47
C THR A 76 1.71 -4.90 -12.31
N LEU A 77 1.46 -4.04 -11.31
CA LEU A 77 2.21 -3.99 -10.06
C LEU A 77 1.93 -5.18 -9.14
N VAL A 78 0.83 -5.90 -9.36
CA VAL A 78 0.44 -7.03 -8.52
C VAL A 78 0.17 -8.27 -9.35
N ARG A 79 0.51 -9.43 -8.80
CA ARG A 79 0.04 -10.73 -9.31
C ARG A 79 -1.17 -11.15 -8.48
N THR A 80 -2.22 -11.62 -9.14
CA THR A 80 -3.46 -12.01 -8.47
C THR A 80 -3.84 -13.47 -8.74
N GLU A 81 -4.62 -14.03 -7.82
CA GLU A 81 -5.28 -15.33 -7.95
C GLU A 81 -6.79 -15.16 -7.85
N ALA A 82 -7.54 -15.70 -8.81
CA ALA A 82 -9.00 -15.66 -8.79
C ALA A 82 -9.53 -16.73 -7.81
N LEU A 83 -10.15 -16.30 -6.70
CA LEU A 83 -10.63 -17.19 -5.64
C LEU A 83 -12.06 -16.87 -5.21
N ALA A 84 -12.73 -17.89 -4.68
CA ALA A 84 -13.97 -17.72 -3.94
C ALA A 84 -13.62 -17.33 -2.50
N VAL A 85 -14.21 -16.23 -2.03
CA VAL A 85 -13.95 -15.63 -0.72
C VAL A 85 -15.26 -15.38 0.01
N GLY A 86 -15.27 -15.63 1.31
CA GLY A 86 -16.33 -15.22 2.24
C GLY A 86 -15.77 -14.34 3.34
N VAL A 87 -16.64 -13.60 4.03
CA VAL A 87 -16.31 -12.92 5.28
C VAL A 87 -17.00 -13.68 6.40
N GLU A 88 -16.26 -14.07 7.43
CA GLU A 88 -16.82 -14.71 8.63
C GLU A 88 -17.58 -13.67 9.48
N LEU A 89 -18.81 -13.98 9.89
CA LEU A 89 -19.72 -13.03 10.55
C LEU A 89 -20.30 -13.52 11.88
N GLY A 90 -20.15 -14.80 12.22
CA GLY A 90 -20.80 -15.43 13.38
C GLY A 90 -19.85 -16.16 14.33
N GLY A 91 -18.57 -16.30 13.99
CA GLY A 91 -17.57 -16.96 14.83
C GLY A 91 -17.20 -16.15 16.08
N THR A 92 -16.82 -16.84 17.16
CA THR A 92 -16.35 -16.19 18.39
C THR A 92 -14.90 -15.72 18.32
N LEU A 93 -14.10 -16.27 17.40
CA LEU A 93 -12.67 -15.99 17.27
C LEU A 93 -12.30 -15.23 15.99
N THR A 94 -13.02 -15.46 14.89
CA THR A 94 -12.61 -15.08 13.54
C THR A 94 -13.60 -14.15 12.84
N THR A 95 -14.55 -13.54 13.57
CA THR A 95 -15.46 -12.55 12.99
C THR A 95 -14.67 -11.43 12.31
N GLY A 96 -14.97 -11.15 11.05
CA GLY A 96 -14.28 -10.17 10.21
C GLY A 96 -13.19 -10.76 9.30
N GLU A 97 -12.83 -12.04 9.46
CA GLU A 97 -11.82 -12.69 8.62
C GLU A 97 -12.32 -12.88 7.18
N THR A 98 -11.47 -12.54 6.21
CA THR A 98 -11.67 -12.88 4.80
C THR A 98 -11.17 -14.30 4.50
N VAL A 99 -12.08 -15.27 4.52
CA VAL A 99 -11.76 -16.68 4.29
C VAL A 99 -11.74 -16.96 2.79
N ALA A 100 -10.57 -17.34 2.26
CA ALA A 100 -10.38 -17.65 0.84
C ALA A 100 -10.25 -19.17 0.61
N ASP A 101 -10.92 -19.67 -0.43
CA ASP A 101 -10.85 -21.08 -0.85
C ASP A 101 -9.60 -21.39 -1.67
N TRP A 102 -8.44 -21.32 -1.04
CA TRP A 102 -7.14 -21.60 -1.69
C TRP A 102 -7.08 -22.98 -2.33
N ARG A 103 -7.83 -23.97 -1.82
CA ARG A 103 -7.89 -25.34 -2.35
C ARG A 103 -8.92 -25.52 -3.47
N ARG A 104 -9.74 -24.50 -3.76
CA ARG A 104 -10.79 -24.51 -4.79
C ARG A 104 -11.78 -25.67 -4.63
N ARG A 105 -12.21 -25.94 -3.40
CA ARG A 105 -13.07 -27.08 -3.04
C ARG A 105 -14.52 -26.70 -2.74
N TRP A 106 -14.85 -25.42 -2.64
CA TRP A 106 -16.20 -24.98 -2.27
C TRP A 106 -17.24 -25.12 -3.39
N GLY A 107 -16.81 -25.38 -4.63
CA GLY A 107 -17.72 -25.44 -5.79
C GLY A 107 -18.38 -24.09 -6.13
N ARG A 108 -17.86 -22.99 -5.58
CA ARG A 108 -18.33 -21.61 -5.81
C ARG A 108 -17.46 -20.96 -6.89
N PRO A 109 -18.04 -20.15 -7.80
CA PRO A 109 -17.25 -19.38 -8.74
C PRO A 109 -16.41 -18.32 -7.99
N PRO A 110 -15.17 -18.02 -8.45
CA PRO A 110 -14.38 -16.92 -7.90
C PRO A 110 -15.10 -15.57 -7.93
N ASN A 111 -15.04 -14.84 -6.83
CA ASN A 111 -15.64 -13.51 -6.68
C ASN A 111 -14.60 -12.39 -6.46
N LEU A 112 -13.35 -12.74 -6.17
CA LEU A 112 -12.25 -11.78 -6.01
C LEU A 112 -11.00 -12.23 -6.76
N ASP A 113 -10.21 -11.27 -7.21
CA ASP A 113 -8.81 -11.45 -7.59
C ASP A 113 -7.94 -11.04 -6.38
N ILE A 114 -7.45 -12.02 -5.62
CA ILE A 114 -6.62 -11.75 -4.42
C ILE A 114 -5.19 -11.50 -4.86
N ALA A 115 -4.61 -10.36 -4.48
CA ALA A 115 -3.19 -10.10 -4.68
C ALA A 115 -2.36 -11.06 -3.83
N VAL A 116 -1.36 -11.69 -4.44
CA VAL A 116 -0.46 -12.64 -3.78
C VAL A 116 1.01 -12.20 -3.82
N GLU A 117 1.34 -11.30 -4.74
CA GLU A 117 2.64 -10.65 -4.87
C GLU A 117 2.47 -9.19 -5.30
N ALA A 118 3.42 -8.34 -4.93
CA ALA A 118 3.54 -6.97 -5.39
C ALA A 118 4.99 -6.65 -5.78
N ASP A 119 5.16 -5.89 -6.86
CA ASP A 119 6.41 -5.27 -7.25
C ASP A 119 6.62 -3.99 -6.45
N THR A 120 7.17 -4.16 -5.25
CA THR A 120 7.34 -3.06 -4.29
C THR A 120 8.39 -2.05 -4.74
N ASP A 121 9.38 -2.47 -5.52
CA ASP A 121 10.42 -1.58 -6.02
C ASP A 121 9.84 -0.62 -7.06
N ARG A 122 9.12 -1.13 -8.08
CA ARG A 122 8.40 -0.25 -9.03
C ARG A 122 7.34 0.59 -8.34
N PHE A 123 6.68 0.06 -7.31
CA PHE A 123 5.75 0.85 -6.51
C PHE A 123 6.45 2.05 -5.85
N PHE A 124 7.57 1.84 -5.14
CA PHE A 124 8.29 2.94 -4.48
C PHE A 124 8.89 3.93 -5.46
N GLU A 125 9.39 3.48 -6.62
CA GLU A 125 9.83 4.37 -7.70
C GLU A 125 8.71 5.32 -8.13
N ARG A 126 7.53 4.78 -8.44
CA ARG A 126 6.36 5.56 -8.85
C ARG A 126 5.84 6.45 -7.72
N PHE A 127 5.79 5.94 -6.50
CA PHE A 127 5.36 6.72 -5.34
C PHE A 127 6.26 7.94 -5.13
N ILE A 128 7.58 7.74 -5.13
CA ILE A 128 8.58 8.79 -4.96
C ILE A 128 8.48 9.81 -6.11
N GLU A 129 8.40 9.35 -7.36
CA GLU A 129 8.25 10.20 -8.53
C GLU A 129 7.00 11.09 -8.43
N ARG A 130 5.84 10.50 -8.12
CA ARG A 130 4.55 11.21 -8.13
C ARG A 130 4.39 12.18 -6.96
N VAL A 131 4.80 11.77 -5.76
CA VAL A 131 4.74 12.65 -4.58
C VAL A 131 5.78 13.78 -4.70
N GLY A 132 6.97 13.47 -5.20
CA GLY A 132 8.00 14.48 -5.47
C GLY A 132 7.54 15.49 -6.53
N TRP A 133 6.96 15.01 -7.63
CA TRP A 133 6.35 15.87 -8.65
C TRP A 133 5.25 16.75 -8.06
N LEU A 134 4.36 16.18 -7.25
CA LEU A 134 3.31 16.94 -6.57
C LEU A 134 3.90 18.01 -5.65
N ALA A 135 4.95 17.70 -4.88
CA ALA A 135 5.59 18.68 -3.99
C ALA A 135 6.14 19.90 -4.77
N VAL A 136 6.72 19.66 -5.95
CA VAL A 136 7.24 20.74 -6.81
C VAL A 136 6.09 21.62 -7.36
N HIS A 137 4.98 21.01 -7.77
CA HIS A 137 3.93 21.71 -8.53
C HIS A 137 2.74 22.18 -7.68
N ALA A 138 2.50 21.58 -6.51
CA ALA A 138 1.43 21.98 -5.59
C ALA A 138 1.68 23.36 -4.96
N SER A 139 2.93 23.80 -4.92
CA SER A 139 3.33 25.17 -4.53
C SER A 139 2.68 26.26 -5.39
N ASN A 140 2.21 25.93 -6.60
CA ASN A 140 1.62 26.87 -7.57
C ASN A 140 0.09 26.89 -7.59
N VAL A 141 -0.59 26.07 -6.76
CA VAL A 141 -2.06 25.90 -6.81
C VAL A 141 -2.77 26.62 -5.65
N ALA A 142 -2.00 27.20 -4.72
CA ALA A 142 -2.50 27.96 -3.57
C ALA A 142 -2.13 29.46 -3.66
N SER A 143 -2.21 30.03 -4.87
CA SER A 143 -2.07 31.48 -5.13
C SER A 143 -3.27 32.00 -5.89
#